data_AF-A0A7T5UPA2-F1
#
_entry.id   AF-A0A7T5UPA2-F1
#
_cell.length_a   1.000
_cell.length_b   1.000
_cell.length_c   1.000
_cell.angle_alpha   90.00
_cell.angle_beta   90.00
_cell.angle_gamma   90.00
#
_symmetry.space_group_name_H-M   'P 1'
#
loop_
_entity.id
_entity.type
_entity.pdbx_description
1 polymer ?
#
loop_
_entity_poly.entity_id
_entity_poly.type
_entity_poly.pdbx_seq_one_letter_code
_entity_poly.pdbx_strand_id
1 'polypeptide(L)'
;MANKKAQERSFRRELVQQLVTLSTSGFGLVAALAWNETIQQIVKDFIEPRIPGSGLVSKLIYALIVTTLAVLVTYQLSRLASKK
;
A
#
# COMPACT_ATOMS: atom_id res chain seq x y z
N MET A 1 24.18 31.10 22.86
CA MET A 1 23.38 31.19 21.61
C MET A 1 23.50 29.95 20.70
N ALA A 2 24.63 29.23 20.66
CA ALA A 2 24.80 28.02 19.85
C ALA A 2 23.82 26.88 20.22
N ASN A 3 23.53 26.70 21.52
CA ASN A 3 22.66 25.62 22.00
C ASN A 3 21.19 25.77 21.54
N LYS A 4 20.68 27.01 21.50
CA LYS A 4 19.30 27.31 21.06
C LYS A 4 19.09 27.01 19.57
N LYS A 5 20.07 27.33 18.72
CA LYS A 5 20.04 27.04 17.27
C LYS A 5 20.11 25.54 16.97
N ALA A 6 20.87 24.77 17.75
CA ALA A 6 20.95 23.32 17.61
C ALA A 6 19.63 22.64 18.01
N GLN A 7 19.01 23.08 19.12
CA GLN A 7 17.74 22.58 19.62
C GLN A 7 16.55 22.90 18.67
N GLU A 8 16.54 24.09 18.06
CA GLU A 8 15.53 24.42 17.05
C GLU A 8 15.65 23.55 15.79
N ARG A 9 16.88 23.18 15.38
CA ARG A 9 17.11 22.29 14.23
C ARG A 9 16.68 20.85 14.53
N SER A 10 16.96 20.33 15.74
CA SER A 10 16.51 18.98 16.12
C SER A 10 14.99 18.90 16.19
N PHE A 11 14.35 19.89 16.81
CA PHE A 11 12.89 19.97 16.91
C PHE A 11 12.21 20.02 15.53
N ARG A 12 12.70 20.88 14.62
CA ARG A 12 12.19 20.93 13.24
C ARG A 12 12.33 19.59 12.51
N ARG A 13 13.44 18.87 12.72
CA ARG A 13 13.67 17.56 12.12
C ARG A 13 12.67 16.53 12.66
N GLU A 14 12.46 16.50 13.97
CA GLU A 14 11.47 15.62 14.60
C GLU A 14 10.06 15.90 14.11
N LEU A 15 9.66 17.18 14.02
CA LEU A 15 8.37 17.56 13.45
C LEU A 15 8.20 17.10 12.01
N VAL A 16 9.20 17.33 11.15
CA VAL A 16 9.15 16.87 9.76
C VAL A 16 9.06 15.34 9.70
N GLN A 17 9.78 14.62 10.54
CA GLN A 17 9.74 13.17 10.59
C GLN A 17 8.37 12.63 11.04
N GLN A 18 7.73 13.30 12.00
CA GLN A 18 6.35 13.00 12.41
C GLN A 18 5.35 13.27 11.28
N LEU A 19 5.47 14.42 10.60
CA LEU A 19 4.62 14.77 9.46
C LEU A 19 4.77 13.76 8.32
N VAL A 20 6.01 13.39 7.97
CA VAL A 20 6.29 12.37 6.96
C VAL A 20 5.61 11.06 7.36
N THR A 21 5.81 10.59 8.59
CA THR A 21 5.20 9.35 9.08
C THR A 21 3.67 9.38 8.98
N LEU A 22 3.05 10.47 9.44
CA LEU A 22 1.59 10.64 9.40
C LEU A 22 1.07 10.66 7.95
N SER A 23 1.71 11.45 7.09
CA SER A 23 1.34 11.54 5.67
C SER A 23 1.52 10.21 4.94
N THR A 24 2.66 9.53 5.11
CA THR A 24 2.91 8.24 4.44
C THR A 24 1.95 7.16 4.93
N SER A 25 1.59 7.17 6.22
CA SER A 25 0.63 6.22 6.77
C SER A 25 -0.78 6.46 6.23
N GLY A 26 -1.22 7.72 6.21
CA GLY A 26 -2.52 8.11 5.65
C GLY A 26 -2.62 7.78 4.15
N PHE A 27 -1.61 8.16 3.36
CA PHE A 27 -1.59 7.83 1.93
C PHE A 27 -1.45 6.33 1.66
N GLY A 28 -0.72 5.60 2.50
CA GLY A 28 -0.63 4.14 2.43
C GLY A 28 -2.00 3.47 2.58
N LEU A 29 -2.82 3.94 3.53
CA LEU A 29 -4.19 3.46 3.71
C LEU A 29 -5.08 3.79 2.50
N VAL A 30 -5.05 5.03 2.03
CA VAL A 30 -5.82 5.46 0.84
C VAL A 30 -5.43 4.64 -0.39
N ALA A 31 -4.14 4.43 -0.61
CA ALA A 31 -3.64 3.62 -1.72
C ALA A 31 -4.09 2.16 -1.61
N ALA A 32 -4.05 1.56 -0.41
CA ALA A 32 -4.54 0.21 -0.18
C ALA A 32 -6.03 0.07 -0.50
N LEU A 33 -6.85 1.04 -0.08
CA LEU A 33 -8.29 1.06 -0.36
C LEU A 33 -8.57 1.22 -1.86
N ALA A 34 -7.87 2.13 -2.54
CA ALA A 34 -8.04 2.37 -3.98
C ALA A 34 -7.69 1.12 -4.81
N TRP A 35 -6.60 0.43 -4.48
CA TRP A 35 -6.23 -0.83 -5.15
C TRP A 35 -7.24 -1.95 -4.88
N ASN A 36 -7.71 -2.09 -3.63
CA ASN A 36 -8.77 -3.04 -3.30
C ASN A 36 -10.03 -2.81 -4.15
N GLU A 37 -10.51 -1.56 -4.22
CA GLU A 37 -11.69 -1.23 -5.03
C GLU A 37 -11.45 -1.46 -6.52
N THR A 38 -10.31 -1.03 -7.05
CA THR A 38 -9.95 -1.19 -8.46
C THR A 38 -9.93 -2.66 -8.87
N ILE A 39 -9.29 -3.53 -8.07
CA ILE A 39 -9.24 -4.96 -8.37
C ILE A 39 -10.65 -5.56 -8.30
N GLN A 40 -11.46 -5.19 -7.31
CA GLN A 40 -12.85 -5.67 -7.23
C GLN A 40 -13.69 -5.27 -8.46
N GLN A 41 -13.59 -4.01 -8.90
CA GLN A 41 -14.27 -3.54 -10.11
C GLN A 41 -13.78 -4.27 -11.35
N ILE A 42 -12.46 -4.50 -11.48
CA ILE A 42 -11.91 -5.27 -12.61
C ILE A 42 -12.48 -6.69 -12.64
N VAL A 43 -12.54 -7.38 -11.49
CA VAL A 43 -13.12 -8.72 -11.44
C VAL A 43 -14.61 -8.68 -11.80
N LYS A 44 -15.36 -7.73 -11.26
CA LYS A 44 -16.79 -7.60 -11.51
C LYS A 44 -17.12 -7.26 -12.98
N ASP A 45 -16.38 -6.36 -13.59
CA ASP A 45 -16.72 -5.84 -14.92
C ASP A 45 -16.11 -6.68 -16.05
N PHE A 46 -14.95 -7.31 -15.83
CA PHE A 46 -14.23 -8.05 -16.87
C PHE A 46 -14.24 -9.57 -16.67
N ILE A 47 -14.34 -10.08 -15.44
CA ILE A 47 -14.19 -11.51 -15.17
C ILE A 47 -15.55 -12.17 -14.92
N GLU A 48 -16.38 -11.58 -14.07
CA GLU A 48 -17.70 -12.11 -13.70
C GLU A 48 -18.65 -12.33 -14.90
N PRO A 49 -18.76 -11.42 -15.89
CA PRO A 49 -19.66 -11.61 -17.03
C PRO A 49 -19.17 -12.71 -18.00
N ARG A 50 -17.89 -13.09 -17.93
CA ARG A 50 -17.26 -14.06 -18.83
C ARG A 50 -17.24 -15.48 -18.28
N ILE A 51 -17.52 -15.67 -16.99
CA ILE A 51 -17.45 -16.97 -16.33
C ILE A 51 -18.84 -17.33 -15.78
N PRO A 52 -19.53 -18.33 -16.36
CA PRO A 52 -20.78 -18.82 -15.82
C PRO A 52 -20.52 -19.57 -14.51
N GLY A 53 -20.92 -18.98 -13.38
CA GLY A 53 -20.74 -19.56 -12.06
C GLY A 53 -21.01 -18.52 -10.99
N SER A 54 -21.59 -18.95 -9.86
CA SER A 54 -21.97 -18.07 -8.75
C SER A 54 -20.83 -17.14 -8.32
N GLY A 55 -21.16 -16.01 -7.68
CA GLY A 55 -20.19 -15.01 -7.20
C GLY A 55 -19.05 -15.53 -6.31
N LEU A 56 -19.06 -16.81 -5.93
CA LEU A 56 -17.93 -17.51 -5.31
C LEU A 56 -16.70 -17.60 -6.23
N VAL A 57 -16.87 -17.90 -7.52
CA VAL A 57 -15.74 -18.01 -8.48
C VAL A 57 -15.09 -16.65 -8.71
N SER A 58 -15.91 -15.59 -8.84
CA SER A 58 -15.46 -14.19 -8.89
C SER A 58 -14.60 -13.84 -7.65
N LYS A 59 -15.08 -14.19 -6.45
CA LYS A 59 -14.33 -13.97 -5.19
C LYS A 59 -13.03 -14.77 -5.11
N LEU A 60 -12.99 -16.01 -5.62
CA LEU A 60 -11.76 -16.81 -5.68
C LEU A 60 -10.71 -16.18 -6.59
N ILE A 61 -11.13 -15.67 -7.77
CA ILE A 61 -10.21 -15.00 -8.70
C ILE A 61 -9.68 -13.70 -8.07
N TYR A 62 -10.55 -12.91 -7.46
CA TYR A 62 -10.13 -11.74 -6.68
C TYR A 62 -9.08 -12.09 -5.62
N ALA A 63 -9.33 -13.13 -4.82
CA ALA A 63 -8.41 -13.55 -3.76
C ALA A 63 -7.04 -13.99 -4.31
N LEU A 64 -7.02 -14.72 -5.43
CA LEU A 64 -5.77 -15.13 -6.10
C LEU A 64 -4.99 -13.92 -6.60
N ILE A 65 -5.65 -12.96 -7.27
CA ILE A 65 -5.00 -11.74 -7.79
C ILE A 65 -4.34 -10.96 -6.64
N VAL A 66 -5.09 -10.70 -5.57
CA VAL A 66 -4.58 -9.94 -4.42
C VAL A 66 -3.42 -10.67 -3.74
N THR A 67 -3.52 -12.00 -3.59
CA THR A 67 -2.45 -12.81 -3.00
C THR A 67 -1.18 -12.77 -3.85
N THR A 68 -1.30 -12.94 -5.17
CA THR A 68 -0.15 -12.86 -6.08
C THR A 68 0.50 -11.48 -6.03
N LEU A 69 -0.29 -10.40 -6.05
CA LEU A 69 0.25 -9.03 -5.91
C LEU A 69 0.96 -8.83 -4.57
N ALA A 70 0.38 -9.30 -3.47
CA ALA A 70 0.99 -9.22 -2.15
C ALA A 70 2.35 -9.94 -2.11
N VAL A 71 2.43 -11.16 -2.65
CA VAL A 71 3.68 -11.93 -2.75
C VAL A 71 4.70 -11.21 -3.62
N LEU A 72 4.30 -10.68 -4.78
CA LEU A 72 5.21 -9.96 -5.68
C LEU A 72 5.77 -8.69 -5.03
N VAL A 73 4.90 -7.85 -4.44
CA VAL A 73 5.32 -6.62 -3.76
C VAL A 73 6.24 -6.93 -2.58
N THR A 74 5.84 -7.86 -1.72
CA THR A 74 6.66 -8.24 -0.54
C THR A 74 8.00 -8.85 -0.94
N TYR A 75 8.03 -9.71 -1.97
CA TYR A 75 9.26 -10.28 -2.50
C TYR A 75 10.20 -9.21 -3.05
N GLN A 76 9.69 -8.25 -3.83
CA GLN A 76 10.47 -7.17 -4.41
C GLN A 76 11.01 -6.22 -3.33
N LEU A 77 10.20 -5.89 -2.32
CA LEU A 77 10.63 -5.10 -1.17
C LEU A 77 11.70 -5.84 -0.35
N SER A 78 11.53 -7.13 -0.12
CA SER A 78 12.51 -7.98 0.57
C SER A 78 13.86 -7.96 -0.16
N ARG A 79 13.84 -8.15 -1.50
CA ARG A 79 15.04 -8.09 -2.33
C ARG A 79 15.72 -6.73 -2.30
N LEU A 80 14.96 -5.63 -2.30
CA LEU A 80 15.50 -4.28 -2.18
C LEU A 80 16.13 -4.05 -0.80
N ALA A 81 15.50 -4.55 0.26
CA ALA A 81 16.02 -4.46 1.63
C ALA A 81 17.29 -5.30 1.83
N SER A 82 17.38 -6.48 1.22
CA SER A 82 18.57 -7.35 1.24
C SER A 82 19.74 -6.82 0.41
N LYS A 83 19.52 -5.80 -0.45
CA LYS A 83 20.57 -5.22 -1.30
C LYS A 83 21.32 -4.06 -0.61
N LYS A 84 21.10 -3.88 0.70
CA LYS A 84 21.84 -2.94 1.57
C LYS A 84 22.82 -3.69 2.46
#